data_AF-A0A382N8U4-F1
#
_entry.id   AF-A0A382N8U4-F1
#
_cell.length_a   1.000
_cell.length_b   1.000
_cell.length_c   1.000
_cell.angle_alpha   90.00
_cell.angle_beta   90.00
_cell.angle_gamma   90.00
#
_symmetry.space_group_name_H-M   'P 1'
#
loop_
_entity.id
_entity.type
_entity.pdbx_description
1 polymer ?
#
loop_
_entity_poly.entity_id
_entity_poly.type
_entity_poly.pdbx_seq_one_letter_code
_entity_poly.pdbx_strand_id
1 'polypeptide(L)'
;MIDSGDTTWILVSTALVLLMTPGLAFFYGGLVSSKNANATIMQSFICLGVVGVVWVLWGYSLAFGNDVGGFVGDLGFFGLRN
;
A
#
# COMPACT_ATOMS: atom_id res chain seq x y z
N MET A 1 20.99 11.00 -13.66
CA MET A 1 20.03 10.55 -14.69
C MET A 1 19.31 9.34 -14.13
N ILE A 2 18.01 9.25 -14.31
CA ILE A 2 17.22 8.08 -13.90
C ILE A 2 17.48 6.97 -14.92
N ASP A 3 17.85 5.78 -14.46
CA ASP A 3 18.03 4.62 -15.33
C ASP A 3 16.66 4.02 -15.69
N SER A 4 16.42 3.83 -16.99
CA SER A 4 15.14 3.31 -17.48
C SER A 4 14.93 1.85 -17.09
N GLY A 5 15.99 1.05 -16.98
CA GLY A 5 15.96 -0.33 -16.53
C GLY A 5 15.57 -0.43 -15.05
N ASP A 6 16.23 0.36 -14.20
CA ASP A 6 15.91 0.40 -12.77
C ASP A 6 14.46 0.89 -12.53
N THR A 7 14.03 1.91 -13.26
CA THR A 7 12.64 2.42 -13.18
C THR A 7 11.63 1.36 -13.58
N THR A 8 11.88 0.65 -14.69
CA THR A 8 11.01 -0.43 -15.16
C THR A 8 10.94 -1.55 -14.12
N TRP A 9 12.08 -1.91 -13.52
CA TRP A 9 12.14 -2.95 -12.51
C TRP A 9 11.36 -2.59 -11.24
N ILE A 10 11.46 -1.34 -10.77
CA ILE A 10 10.69 -0.86 -9.61
C ILE A 10 9.20 -0.81 -9.92
N LEU A 11 8.78 -0.40 -11.12
CA LEU A 11 7.37 -0.40 -11.52
C LEU A 11 6.79 -1.83 -11.60
N VAL A 12 7.53 -2.78 -12.17
CA VAL A 12 7.11 -4.19 -12.21
C VAL A 12 7.06 -4.78 -10.80
N SER A 13 8.07 -4.52 -9.98
CA SER A 13 8.14 -5.02 -8.60
C SER A 13 7.00 -4.47 -7.75
N THR A 14 6.68 -3.19 -7.85
CA THR A 14 5.55 -2.58 -7.13
C THR A 14 4.19 -3.14 -7.59
N ALA A 15 4.01 -3.43 -8.88
CA ALA A 15 2.81 -4.09 -9.39
C ALA A 15 2.66 -5.52 -8.83
N LEU A 16 3.75 -6.28 -8.71
CA LEU A 16 3.75 -7.62 -8.10
C LEU A 16 3.38 -7.56 -6.62
N VAL A 17 3.90 -6.58 -5.86
CA VAL A 17 3.53 -6.36 -4.46
C VAL A 17 2.06 -5.99 -4.33
N LEU A 18 1.55 -5.12 -5.20
CA LEU A 18 0.13 -4.76 -5.22
C LEU A 18 -0.77 -5.98 -5.44
N LEU A 19 -0.33 -6.94 -6.27
CA LEU A 19 -1.05 -8.20 -6.53
C LEU A 19 -1.08 -9.14 -5.31
N MET A 20 -0.20 -8.98 -4.32
CA MET A 20 -0.21 -9.79 -3.11
C MET A 20 -1.46 -9.56 -2.25
N THR A 21 -1.96 -8.32 -2.16
CA THR A 21 -3.15 -7.99 -1.36
C THR A 21 -4.44 -8.68 -1.83
N PRO A 22 -4.80 -8.71 -3.14
CA PRO A 22 -5.91 -9.55 -3.62
C PRO A 22 -5.56 -11.05 -3.53
N GLY A 23 -4.28 -11.43 -3.67
CA GLY A 23 -3.83 -12.81 -3.40
C GLY A 23 -4.18 -13.27 -1.99
N LEU A 24 -3.94 -12.43 -0.98
CA LEU A 24 -4.34 -12.65 0.41
C LEU A 24 -5.87 -12.68 0.57
N ALA A 25 -6.60 -11.82 -0.15
CA ALA A 25 -8.06 -11.82 -0.11
C ALA A 25 -8.65 -13.17 -0.53
N PHE A 26 -8.14 -13.76 -1.61
CA PHE A 26 -8.55 -15.09 -2.06
C PHE A 26 -8.07 -16.20 -1.13
N PHE A 27 -6.82 -16.10 -0.63
CA PHE A 27 -6.27 -17.07 0.31
C PHE A 27 -7.08 -17.13 1.61
N TYR A 28 -7.30 -15.99 2.28
CA TYR A 28 -8.11 -15.92 3.50
C TYR A 28 -9.60 -16.15 3.24
N GLY A 29 -10.11 -15.69 2.09
CA GLY A 29 -11.48 -15.98 1.65
C GLY A 29 -11.76 -17.48 1.47
N GLY A 30 -10.77 -18.25 1.04
CA GLY A 30 -10.86 -19.71 0.88
C GLY A 30 -10.73 -20.51 2.19
N LEU A 31 -10.13 -19.92 3.24
CA LEU A 31 -9.97 -20.55 4.56
C LEU A 31 -11.19 -20.35 5.48
N VAL A 32 -12.02 -19.34 5.22
CA VAL A 32 -13.22 -19.07 6.02
C VAL A 32 -14.44 -19.82 5.48
N SER A 33 -15.47 -19.98 6.33
CA SER A 33 -16.74 -20.57 5.89
C SER A 33 -17.32 -19.82 4.68
N SER A 34 -17.98 -20.54 3.78
CA SER A 34 -18.61 -19.97 2.58
C SER A 34 -19.56 -18.80 2.88
N LYS A 35 -20.24 -18.83 4.03
CA LYS A 35 -21.08 -17.74 4.52
C LYS A 35 -20.31 -16.43 4.75
N ASN A 36 -19.04 -16.50 5.11
CA ASN A 36 -18.20 -15.36 5.46
C ASN A 36 -17.15 -15.01 4.38
N ALA A 37 -16.95 -15.87 3.38
CA ALA A 37 -15.95 -15.69 2.32
C ALA A 37 -16.11 -14.35 1.58
N ASN A 38 -17.34 -13.98 1.24
CA ASN A 38 -17.62 -12.70 0.57
C ASN A 38 -17.22 -11.50 1.43
N ALA A 39 -17.48 -11.55 2.75
CA ALA A 39 -17.15 -10.47 3.67
C ALA A 39 -15.62 -10.29 3.80
N THR A 40 -14.87 -11.39 3.94
CA THR A 40 -13.40 -11.36 4.05
C THR A 40 -12.73 -10.82 2.80
N ILE A 41 -13.22 -11.22 1.61
CA ILE A 41 -12.71 -10.71 0.34
C ILE A 41 -12.99 -9.20 0.23
N MET A 42 -14.23 -8.77 0.49
CA MET A 42 -14.62 -7.36 0.43
C MET A 42 -13.83 -6.48 1.41
N GLN A 43 -13.61 -6.95 2.64
CA GLN A 43 -12.77 -6.24 3.62
C GLN A 43 -11.34 -6.03 3.10
N SER A 44 -10.76 -7.03 2.45
CA SER A 44 -9.40 -6.94 1.89
C SER A 44 -9.31 -5.91 0.76
N PHE A 45 -10.33 -5.85 -0.12
CA PHE A 45 -10.39 -4.83 -1.19
C PHE A 45 -10.62 -3.42 -0.64
N ILE A 46 -11.45 -3.26 0.39
CA ILE A 46 -11.66 -1.97 1.06
C ILE A 46 -10.34 -1.51 1.70
N CYS A 47 -9.62 -2.41 2.38
CA CYS A 47 -8.31 -2.09 2.94
C CYS A 47 -7.32 -1.61 1.87
N LEU A 48 -7.29 -2.24 0.69
CA LEU A 48 -6.43 -1.80 -0.42
C LEU A 48 -6.71 -0.34 -0.83
N GLY A 49 -7.99 0.05 -0.92
CA GLY A 49 -8.37 1.43 -1.22
C GLY A 49 -8.04 2.41 -0.09
N VAL A 50 -8.41 2.08 1.15
CA VAL A 50 -8.19 2.94 2.32
C VAL A 50 -6.71 3.16 2.59
N VAL A 51 -5.91 2.08 2.59
CA VAL A 51 -4.46 2.17 2.82
C VAL A 51 -3.79 2.98 1.72
N GLY A 52 -4.21 2.82 0.45
CA GLY A 52 -3.72 3.63 -0.66
C GLY A 52 -3.96 5.13 -0.45
N VAL A 53 -5.18 5.50 -0.04
CA VAL A 53 -5.53 6.91 0.25
C VAL A 53 -4.72 7.45 1.43
N VAL A 54 -4.64 6.70 2.54
CA VAL A 54 -3.85 7.08 3.73
C VAL A 54 -2.38 7.27 3.36
N TRP A 55 -1.82 6.38 2.53
CA TRP A 55 -0.44 6.44 2.10
C TRP A 55 -0.11 7.70 1.31
N VAL A 56 -0.98 8.08 0.37
CA VAL A 56 -0.82 9.30 -0.45
C VAL A 56 -1.00 10.57 0.39
N LEU A 57 -1.99 10.61 1.28
CA LEU A 57 -2.29 11.82 2.04
C LEU A 57 -1.22 12.14 3.09
N TRP A 58 -0.78 11.17 3.89
CA TRP A 58 0.22 11.43 4.93
C TRP A 58 1.14 10.25 5.25
N GLY A 59 0.79 9.01 4.87
CA GLY A 59 1.60 7.84 5.20
C GLY A 59 3.02 7.90 4.62
N TYR A 60 3.17 8.37 3.38
CA TYR A 60 4.48 8.59 2.77
C TYR A 60 5.30 9.62 3.55
N SER A 61 4.69 10.75 3.92
CA SER A 61 5.37 11.83 4.64
C SER A 61 5.82 11.38 6.04
N LEU A 62 4.96 10.68 6.77
CA LEU A 62 5.32 10.20 8.11
C LEU A 62 6.37 9.08 8.10
N ALA A 63 6.55 8.37 6.98
CA ALA A 63 7.52 7.30 6.84
C ALA A 63 8.87 7.76 6.26
N PHE A 64 8.85 8.70 5.30
CA PHE A 64 10.01 9.11 4.52
C PHE A 64 10.28 10.63 4.53
N GLY A 65 9.47 11.40 5.25
CA GLY A 65 9.67 12.84 5.48
C GLY A 65 10.85 13.13 6.41
N ASN A 66 11.08 14.42 6.70
CA ASN A 66 12.19 14.79 7.58
C ASN A 66 11.98 14.23 8.98
N ASP A 67 13.03 13.66 9.56
CA ASP A 67 12.95 13.04 10.87
C ASP A 67 12.55 14.04 11.96
N VAL A 68 11.54 13.65 12.75
CA VAL A 68 11.08 14.34 13.94
C VAL A 68 11.38 13.44 15.14
N GLY A 69 12.56 13.66 15.73
CA GLY A 69 12.95 13.04 16.99
C GLY A 69 13.29 11.54 16.92
N GLY A 70 13.61 11.01 15.74
CA GLY A 70 14.02 9.62 15.53
C GLY A 70 12.89 8.59 15.44
N PHE A 71 11.62 9.04 15.45
CA PHE A 71 10.46 8.15 15.52
C PHE A 71 9.47 8.30 14.36
N VAL A 72 9.33 9.50 13.78
CA VAL A 72 8.33 9.78 12.74
C VAL A 72 8.83 10.88 11.81
N GLY A 73 8.43 10.82 10.54
CA GLY A 73 8.63 11.91 9.58
C GLY A 73 7.68 13.09 9.80
N ASP A 74 8.04 14.25 9.28
CA ASP A 74 7.19 15.44 9.24
C ASP A 74 6.03 15.30 8.23
N LEU A 75 5.17 16.32 8.15
CA LEU A 75 4.08 16.40 7.16
C LEU A 75 4.47 17.21 5.91
N GLY A 76 5.78 17.32 5.61
CA GLY A 76 6.27 18.09 4.47
C GLY A 76 5.74 17.60 3.12
N PHE A 77 5.52 16.29 2.99
CA PHE A 77 5.01 15.64 1.79
C PHE A 77 3.51 15.29 1.87
N PHE A 78 2.72 16.08 2.60
CA PHE A 78 1.28 15.88 2.66
C PHE A 78 0.65 15.90 1.25
N GLY A 79 -0.09 14.85 0.90
CA GLY A 79 -0.68 14.69 -0.43
C GLY A 79 0.34 14.53 -1.56
N LEU A 80 1.56 14.06 -1.25
CA LEU A 80 2.70 13.99 -2.18
C LEU A 80 3.07 15.34 -2.81
N ARG A 81 2.77 16.44 -2.12
CA ARG A 81 3.16 17.78 -2.55
C ARG A 81 4.66 17.95 -2.37
N ASN A 82 5.31 18.48 -3.42
CA ASN A 82 6.74 18.78 -3.47
C ASN A 82 6.97 20.29 -3.41
#